data_AF-A0A377V4D7-F1
#
_entry.id   AF-A0A377V4D7-F1
#
_cell.length_a   1.000
_cell.length_b   1.000
_cell.length_c   1.000
_cell.angle_alpha   90.00
_cell.angle_beta   90.00
_cell.angle_gamma   90.00
#
_symmetry.space_group_name_H-M   'P 1'
#
loop_
_entity.id
_entity.type
_entity.pdbx_description
1 polymer ?
#
loop_
_entity_poly.entity_id
_entity_poly.type
_entity_poly.pdbx_seq_one_letter_code
_entity_poly.pdbx_strand_id
1 'polypeptide(L)'
;MAFSRQQLVPAIAPFLHQHPQLHLQLEVTDRLVSLASEGFDLAIRHCRREALPDTHVAWPLCHTATLTVASADYIRRHGRPETPKICATTSA
;
A
#
# COMPACT_ATOMS: atom_id res chain seq x y z
N MET A 1 -1.06 4.66 2.70
CA MET A 1 -0.26 5.87 2.39
C MET A 1 1.19 5.66 1.87
N ALA A 2 2.06 4.90 2.55
CA ALA A 2 3.50 4.85 2.19
C ALA A 2 3.80 4.32 0.76
N PHE A 3 3.05 3.31 0.31
CA PHE A 3 3.20 2.71 -1.02
C PHE A 3 3.06 3.75 -2.14
N SER A 4 2.05 4.64 -2.05
CA SER A 4 1.80 5.66 -3.08
C SER A 4 3.01 6.56 -3.28
N ARG A 5 3.63 7.04 -2.18
CA ARG A 5 4.80 7.90 -2.26
C ARG A 5 6.06 7.15 -2.71
N GLN A 6 6.26 5.94 -2.21
CA GLN A 6 7.51 5.21 -2.41
C GLN A 6 7.58 4.47 -3.75
N GLN A 7 6.43 4.02 -4.28
CA GLN A 7 6.36 3.16 -5.46
C GLN A 7 5.56 3.80 -6.59
N LEU A 8 4.39 4.38 -6.28
CA LEU A 8 3.48 4.87 -7.31
C LEU A 8 3.93 6.20 -7.94
N VAL A 9 4.23 7.22 -7.14
CA VAL A 9 4.65 8.55 -7.64
C VAL A 9 5.90 8.46 -8.54
N PRO A 10 6.97 7.72 -8.16
CA PRO A 10 8.13 7.54 -9.03
C PRO A 10 7.81 6.88 -10.38
N ALA A 11 6.83 5.97 -10.42
CA ALA A 11 6.42 5.30 -11.66
C ALA A 11 5.52 6.18 -12.54
N ILE A 12 4.67 7.02 -11.93
CA ILE A 12 3.75 7.92 -12.63
C ILE A 12 4.48 9.09 -13.29
N ALA A 13 5.50 9.65 -12.65
CA ALA A 13 6.15 10.87 -13.16
C ALA A 13 6.73 10.71 -14.58
N PRO A 14 7.50 9.64 -14.91
CA PRO A 14 7.95 9.39 -16.28
C PRO A 14 6.80 9.15 -17.26
N PHE A 15 5.74 8.45 -16.83
CA PHE A 15 4.57 8.15 -17.65
C PHE A 15 3.82 9.43 -18.06
N LEU A 16 3.61 10.36 -17.12
CA LEU A 16 3.00 11.65 -17.45
C LEU A 16 3.88 12.50 -18.38
N HIS A 17 5.21 12.36 -18.27
CA HIS A 17 6.14 13.02 -19.18
C HIS A 17 6.02 12.49 -20.62
N GLN A 18 5.74 11.19 -20.79
CA GLN A 18 5.53 10.56 -22.10
C GLN A 18 4.14 10.85 -22.68
N HIS A 19 3.17 11.21 -21.83
CA HIS A 19 1.77 11.45 -22.21
C HIS A 19 1.30 12.84 -21.74
N PRO A 20 1.76 13.94 -22.35
CA PRO A 20 1.51 15.31 -21.86
C PRO A 20 0.04 15.76 -21.94
N GLN A 21 -0.79 15.05 -22.71
CA GLN A 21 -2.23 15.31 -22.82
C GLN A 21 -3.03 14.67 -21.68
N LEU A 22 -2.40 13.81 -20.88
CA LEU A 22 -3.05 13.10 -19.80
C LEU A 22 -3.06 13.96 -18.54
N HIS A 23 -4.25 14.23 -18.01
CA HIS A 23 -4.43 14.88 -16.72
C HIS A 23 -4.74 13.81 -15.67
N LEU A 24 -3.89 13.70 -14.65
CA LEU A 24 -4.06 12.73 -13.58
C LEU A 24 -4.57 13.44 -12.31
N GLN A 25 -5.72 13.01 -11.83
CA GLN A 25 -6.17 13.30 -10.47
C GLN A 25 -5.89 12.08 -9.59
N LEU A 26 -5.08 12.25 -8.55
CA LEU A 26 -4.70 11.19 -7.63
C LEU A 26 -5.27 11.46 -6.25
N GLU A 27 -6.15 10.58 -5.77
CA GLU A 27 -6.58 10.55 -4.39
C GLU A 27 -5.95 9.35 -3.67
N VAL A 28 -5.39 9.59 -2.49
CA VAL A 28 -4.80 8.52 -1.67
C VAL A 28 -5.59 8.42 -0.37
N THR A 29 -6.25 7.28 -0.18
CA THR A 29 -7.11 6.99 0.96
C THR A 29 -7.00 5.51 1.31
N ASP A 30 -7.13 5.19 2.60
CA ASP A 30 -7.17 3.79 3.06
C ASP A 30 -8.61 3.23 3.07
N ARG A 31 -9.62 4.04 2.69
CA ARG A 31 -11.03 3.63 2.59
C ARG A 31 -11.29 2.88 1.28
N LEU A 32 -12.15 1.86 1.36
CA LEU A 32 -12.68 1.20 0.18
C LEU A 32 -13.83 2.06 -0.40
N VAL A 33 -13.51 2.93 -1.35
CA VAL A 33 -14.49 3.78 -2.05
C VAL A 33 -15.07 3.06 -3.27
N SER A 34 -16.30 3.39 -3.65
CA SER A 34 -16.88 2.86 -4.89
C SER A 34 -16.39 3.69 -6.08
N LEU A 35 -15.74 3.03 -7.05
CA LEU A 35 -15.18 3.68 -8.23
C LEU A 35 -16.27 4.43 -9.03
N ALA A 36 -17.39 3.75 -9.28
CA ALA A 36 -18.46 4.27 -10.12
C ALA A 36 -19.18 5.47 -9.50
N SER A 37 -19.39 5.46 -8.18
CA SER A 37 -20.13 6.55 -7.51
C SER A 37 -19.27 7.79 -7.26
N GLU A 38 -17.94 7.62 -7.14
CA GLU A 38 -17.01 8.73 -6.90
C GLU A 38 -16.31 9.22 -8.17
N GLY A 39 -16.62 8.62 -9.33
CA GLY A 39 -16.10 9.05 -10.62
C GLY A 39 -14.63 8.69 -10.84
N PHE A 40 -14.15 7.61 -10.21
CA PHE A 40 -12.79 7.11 -10.43
C PHE A 40 -12.76 6.07 -11.56
N ASP A 41 -11.81 6.22 -12.48
CA ASP A 41 -11.58 5.24 -13.55
C ASP A 41 -10.80 4.00 -13.06
N LEU A 42 -9.92 4.17 -12.08
CA LEU A 42 -9.02 3.13 -11.58
C LEU A 42 -8.76 3.29 -10.09
N ALA A 43 -8.64 2.18 -9.36
CA ALA A 43 -8.01 2.15 -8.04
C ALA A 43 -6.87 1.14 -7.97
N ILE A 44 -5.83 1.52 -7.23
CA ILE A 44 -4.76 0.62 -6.80
C ILE A 44 -5.00 0.27 -5.35
N ARG A 45 -5.13 -1.02 -5.04
CA ARG A 45 -5.50 -1.52 -3.71
C ARG A 45 -4.54 -2.58 -3.21
N HIS A 46 -4.21 -2.49 -1.94
CA HIS A 46 -3.54 -3.57 -1.20
C HIS A 46 -4.61 -4.39 -0.47
N CYS A 47 -5.16 -5.39 -1.15
CA CYS A 47 -6.18 -6.26 -0.59
C CYS A 47 -6.05 -7.67 -1.17
N ARG A 48 -6.72 -8.63 -0.53
CA ARG A 48 -6.91 -9.94 -1.15
C ARG A 48 -7.96 -9.85 -2.25
N ARG A 49 -7.93 -10.78 -3.19
CA ARG A 49 -8.85 -10.79 -4.34
C ARG A 49 -10.29 -10.94 -3.89
N GLU A 50 -10.53 -11.74 -2.86
CA GLU A 50 -11.87 -12.04 -2.32
C GLU A 50 -12.52 -10.84 -1.62
N ALA A 51 -11.73 -9.81 -1.29
CA ALA A 51 -12.24 -8.57 -0.70
C ALA A 51 -12.70 -7.55 -1.75
N LEU A 52 -12.48 -7.82 -3.04
CA LEU A 52 -12.92 -6.96 -4.13
C LEU A 52 -14.36 -7.31 -4.54
N PRO A 53 -15.21 -6.32 -4.86
CA PRO A 53 -16.53 -6.60 -5.41
C PRO A 53 -16.43 -7.31 -6.76
N ASP A 54 -17.31 -8.26 -7.04
CA ASP A 54 -17.35 -9.00 -8.31
C ASP A 54 -17.57 -8.11 -9.54
N THR A 55 -18.06 -6.89 -9.33
CA THR A 55 -18.23 -5.88 -10.37
C THR A 55 -16.91 -5.25 -10.85
N HIS A 56 -15.78 -5.56 -10.22
CA HIS A 56 -14.48 -4.99 -10.56
C HIS A 56 -13.63 -5.98 -11.36
N VAL A 57 -13.13 -5.54 -12.52
CA VAL A 57 -12.04 -6.23 -13.21
C VAL A 57 -10.73 -5.83 -12.53
N ALA A 58 -10.00 -6.80 -11.99
CA ALA A 58 -8.77 -6.55 -11.24
C ALA A 58 -7.57 -7.32 -11.81
N TRP A 59 -6.42 -6.65 -11.88
CA TRP A 59 -5.13 -7.23 -12.26
C TRP A 59 -4.16 -7.21 -11.08
N PRO A 60 -3.47 -8.33 -10.79
CA PRO A 60 -2.43 -8.34 -9.77
C PRO A 60 -1.21 -7.53 -10.25
N LEU A 61 -0.87 -6.46 -9.53
CA LEU A 61 0.30 -5.63 -9.85
C LEU A 61 1.60 -6.20 -9.27
N CYS A 62 1.56 -6.64 -8.01
CA CYS A 62 2.68 -7.28 -7.34
C CYS A 62 2.22 -8.08 -6.12
N HIS A 63 3.09 -8.96 -5.63
CA HIS A 63 2.93 -9.60 -4.33
C HIS A 63 3.63 -8.78 -3.25
N THR A 64 3.09 -8.81 -2.04
CA THR A 64 3.63 -8.08 -0.89
C THR A 64 3.70 -9.03 0.30
N ALA A 65 4.65 -8.77 1.20
CA ALA A 65 4.80 -9.52 2.43
C ALA A 65 4.84 -8.55 3.62
N THR A 66 4.16 -8.94 4.71
CA THR A 66 4.27 -8.24 5.99
C THR A 66 5.45 -8.84 6.74
N LEU A 67 6.42 -8.01 7.11
CA LEU A 67 7.60 -8.41 7.86
C LEU A 67 7.57 -7.79 9.25
N THR A 68 7.86 -8.59 10.27
CA THR A 68 8.11 -8.08 11.62
C THR A 68 9.57 -7.65 11.71
N VAL A 69 9.80 -6.36 11.90
CA VAL A 69 11.14 -5.76 11.96
C VAL A 69 11.29 -4.95 13.25
N ALA A 70 12.53 -4.80 13.71
CA ALA A 70 12.90 -3.95 14.83
C ALA A 70 14.22 -3.25 14.53
N SER A 71 14.45 -2.08 15.15
CA SER A 71 15.73 -1.38 15.01
C SER A 71 16.85 -2.20 15.67
N ALA A 72 18.07 -2.08 15.15
CA ALA A 72 19.23 -2.78 15.71
C ALA A 72 19.48 -2.38 17.18
N ASP A 73 19.20 -1.11 17.53
CA ASP A 73 19.32 -0.61 18.90
C ASP A 73 18.28 -1.24 19.84
N TYR A 74 17.03 -1.40 19.39
CA TYR A 74 15.99 -2.10 20.16
C TYR A 74 16.40 -3.54 20.48
N ILE A 75 16.87 -4.29 19.47
CA ILE A 75 17.31 -5.68 19.66
C ILE A 75 18.51 -5.76 20.61
N ARG A 76 19.42 -4.79 20.58
CA ARG A 76 20.57 -4.75 21.49
C ARG A 76 20.14 -4.53 22.95
N ARG A 77 19.12 -3.71 23.19
CA ARG A 77 18.64 -3.37 24.54
C ARG A 77 17.70 -4.42 25.11
N HIS A 78 16.85 -5.02 24.28
CA HIS A 78 15.74 -5.87 24.72
C HIS A 78 15.89 -7.34 24.31
N GLY A 79 16.93 -7.68 23.55
CA GLY A 79 17.10 -9.00 22.97
C GLY A 79 16.19 -9.25 21.76
N ARG A 80 16.36 -10.40 21.11
CA ARG A 80 15.48 -10.81 20.01
C ARG A 80 14.22 -11.44 20.58
N PRO A 81 13.01 -10.96 20.23
CA PRO A 81 11.79 -11.61 20.66
C PRO A 81 11.68 -13.01 20.02
N GLU A 82 11.55 -14.03 20.85
CA GLU A 82 11.40 -15.43 20.42
C GLU A 82 9.95 -15.80 20.08
N THR A 83 8.98 -15.01 20.59
CA THR A 83 7.55 -15.24 20.33
C THR A 83 6.81 -13.92 20.00
N PRO A 84 5.78 -13.96 19.14
CA PRO A 84 5.02 -12.76 18.77
C PRO A 84 4.34 -12.04 19.95
N LYS A 85 3.97 -12.77 21.00
CA LYS A 85 3.28 -12.22 22.18
C LYS A 85 4.13 -11.18 22.92
N ILE A 86 5.46 -11.32 22.88
CA ILE A 86 6.39 -10.43 23.58
C ILE A 86 6.41 -9.03 22.95
N CYS A 87 6.08 -8.89 21.67
CA CYS A 87 6.06 -7.60 20.98
C CYS A 87 4.85 -6.72 21.34
N ALA A 88 3.81 -7.26 21.99
CA ALA A 88 2.57 -6.52 22.26
C ALA A 88 2.64 -5.61 23.51
N THR A 89 3.70 -5.68 24.29
CA THR A 89 3.80 -5.00 25.60
C THR A 89 4.82 -3.85 25.61
N THR A 90 5.53 -3.63 24.50
CA THR A 90 6.62 -2.66 24.45
C THR A 90 6.41 -1.75 23.25
N SER A 91 5.46 -0.82 23.39
CA SER A 91 5.29 0.31 22.49
C SER A 91 6.61 1.09 22.44
N ALA A 92 7.19 1.19 21.25
CA ALA A 92 8.19 2.22 20.92
C ALA A 92 7.53 3.60 20.89
#